data_AF-A0A378ILF6-F1
#
_entry.id   AF-A0A378ILF6-F1
#
_cell.length_a   1.000
_cell.length_b   1.000
_cell.length_c   1.000
_cell.angle_alpha   90.00
_cell.angle_beta   90.00
_cell.angle_gamma   90.00
#
_symmetry.space_group_name_H-M   'P 1'
#
loop_
_entity.id
_entity.type
_entity.pdbx_description
1 polymer ?
#
loop_
_entity_poly.entity_id
_entity_poly.type
_entity_poly.pdbx_seq_one_letter_code
_entity_poly.pdbx_strand_id
1 'polypeptide(L)' 'MFLSTMKDIYEARVKIGNNIISKITGIKVDPLKVHLSVQCDLESSGANGEIIDLITGKIIYRCRKQTIVDK' A
#
# COMPACT_ATOMS: atom_id res chain seq x y z
N MET A 1 -18.15 16.84 -8.35
CA MET A 1 -18.27 15.59 -7.55
C MET A 1 -17.92 15.92 -6.12
N PHE A 2 -18.72 15.40 -5.17
CA PHE A 2 -18.80 15.86 -3.78
C PHE A 2 -17.53 15.62 -2.94
N LEU A 3 -17.31 16.62 -2.08
CA LEU A 3 -16.44 16.79 -0.92
C LEU A 3 -15.87 15.51 -0.25
N SER A 4 -14.59 15.60 0.12
CA SER A 4 -14.15 15.49 1.52
C SER A 4 -12.73 16.07 1.64
N THR A 5 -12.62 17.28 2.19
CA THR A 5 -11.36 17.90 2.63
C THR A 5 -10.80 17.20 3.88
N MET A 6 -10.97 15.89 3.98
CA MET A 6 -10.29 15.11 4.99
C MET A 6 -8.90 14.85 4.42
N LYS A 7 -7.89 15.49 5.02
CA LYS A 7 -6.50 15.17 4.70
C LYS A 7 -6.35 13.67 4.90
N ASP A 8 -6.07 12.97 3.81
CA ASP A 8 -5.68 11.58 3.91
C ASP A 8 -4.51 11.47 4.88
N ILE A 9 -4.67 10.59 5.85
CA ILE A 9 -3.70 10.40 6.93
C ILE A 9 -2.70 9.31 6.54
N TYR A 10 -3.11 8.41 5.66
CA TYR A 10 -2.33 7.27 5.24
C TYR A 10 -2.28 7.19 3.72
N GLU A 11 -1.12 6.83 3.21
CA GLU A 11 -0.87 6.54 1.80
C GLU A 11 -0.45 5.07 1.69
N ALA A 12 -1.27 4.28 1.01
CA ALA A 12 -0.90 2.94 0.56
C ALA A 12 -0.36 3.03 -0.86
N ARG A 13 0.87 2.56 -1.08
CA ARG A 13 1.48 2.48 -2.40
C ARG A 13 2.03 1.09 -2.65
N VAL A 14 1.85 0.63 -3.87
CA VAL A 14 2.40 -0.64 -4.35
C VAL A 14 3.49 -0.29 -5.35
N LYS A 15 4.67 -0.87 -5.14
CA LYS A 15 5.82 -0.69 -6.01
C LYS A 15 6.37 -2.04 -6.45
N ILE A 16 6.78 -2.13 -7.71
CA ILE A 16 7.53 -3.26 -8.25
C ILE A 16 8.92 -2.72 -8.59
N GLY A 17 9.95 -3.21 -7.88
CA GLY A 17 11.28 -2.62 -7.93
C GLY A 17 11.27 -1.14 -7.47
N ASN A 18 11.67 -0.23 -8.36
CA ASN A 18 11.68 1.22 -8.12
C ASN A 18 10.44 1.95 -8.66
N ASN A 19 9.51 1.25 -9.32
CA ASN A 19 8.34 1.86 -9.95
C ASN A 19 7.10 1.73 -9.07
N ILE A 20 6.42 2.84 -8.80
CA ILE A 20 5.12 2.85 -8.14
C ILE A 20 4.06 2.51 -9.19
N ILE A 21 3.38 1.38 -9.01
CA ILE A 21 2.35 0.88 -9.93
C ILE A 21 0.93 1.26 -9.48
N SER A 22 0.74 1.43 -8.16
CA SER A 22 -0.55 1.84 -7.59
C SER A 22 -0.31 2.70 -6.37
N LYS A 23 -1.13 3.73 -6.20
CA LYS A 23 -1.20 4.49 -4.96
C LYS A 23 -2.66 4.80 -4.64
N ILE A 24 -3.00 4.70 -3.36
CA ILE A 24 -4.29 5.09 -2.81
C ILE A 24 -4.05 5.75 -1.45
N THR A 25 -4.80 6.79 -1.19
CA THR A 25 -4.75 7.53 0.06
C THR A 25 -6.06 7.35 0.82
N GLY A 26 -5.99 7.41 2.14
CA GLY A 26 -7.16 7.26 2.98
C GLY A 26 -6.91 7.66 4.42
N ILE A 27 -8.00 7.82 5.17
CA ILE A 27 -7.97 8.27 6.56
C ILE A 27 -7.79 7.08 7.52
N LYS A 28 -8.19 5.87 7.09
CA LYS A 28 -8.15 4.64 7.90
C LYS A 28 -7.19 3.63 7.30
N VAL A 29 -6.41 2.99 8.15
CA VAL A 29 -5.42 1.97 7.76
C VAL A 29 -6.10 0.67 7.30
N ASP A 30 -7.21 0.28 7.92
CA ASP A 30 -7.89 -0.99 7.63
C ASP A 30 -8.31 -1.16 6.16
N PRO A 31 -9.04 -0.21 5.53
CA PRO A 31 -9.38 -0.33 4.11
C PRO A 31 -8.15 -0.32 3.21
N LEU A 32 -7.11 0.43 3.60
CA LEU A 32 -5.84 0.47 2.88
C LEU A 32 -5.12 -0.87 2.94
N LYS A 33 -5.10 -1.55 4.10
CA LYS A 33 -4.54 -2.90 4.25
C LYS A 33 -5.27 -3.92 3.38
N VAL A 34 -6.60 -3.90 3.36
CA VAL A 34 -7.40 -4.81 2.53
C VAL A 34 -7.09 -4.58 1.06
N HIS A 35 -7.10 -3.32 0.60
CA HIS A 35 -6.78 -2.98 -0.78
C HIS A 35 -5.36 -3.41 -1.15
N LEU A 36 -4.39 -3.13 -0.29
CA LEU A 36 -2.99 -3.44 -0.50
C LEU A 36 -2.73 -4.96 -0.50
N SER A 37 -3.46 -5.74 0.30
CA SER A 37 -3.39 -7.20 0.29
C SER A 37 -3.91 -7.77 -1.03
N VAL A 38 -5.09 -7.31 -1.47
CA VAL A 38 -5.68 -7.72 -2.76
C VAL A 38 -4.77 -7.35 -3.92
N GLN A 39 -4.19 -6.15 -3.90
CA GLN A 39 -3.21 -5.74 -4.91
C GLN A 39 -1.92 -6.57 -4.82
N CYS A 40 -1.32 -6.77 -3.64
CA CYS A 40 -0.15 -7.64 -3.47
C CYS A 40 -0.44 -9.08 -3.98
N ASP A 41 -1.65 -9.60 -3.83
CA ASP A 41 -2.06 -10.92 -4.36
C ASP A 41 -2.23 -10.94 -5.89
N LEU A 42 -2.86 -9.90 -6.45
CA LEU A 42 -3.07 -9.74 -7.89
C LEU A 42 -1.76 -9.47 -8.65
N GLU A 43 -0.82 -8.79 -8.02
CA GLU A 43 0.44 -8.42 -8.64
C GLU A 43 1.44 -9.59 -8.71
N SER A 44 2.26 -9.57 -9.75
CA SER A 44 3.29 -10.58 -10.00
C SER A 44 4.43 -10.52 -8.97
N SER A 45 5.17 -11.63 -8.85
CA SER A 45 6.35 -11.74 -7.96
C SER A 45 7.24 -10.50 -8.01
N GLY A 46 7.49 -9.89 -6.85
CA GLY A 46 8.31 -8.67 -6.73
C GLY A 46 7.56 -7.41 -6.32
N ALA A 47 6.23 -7.46 -6.22
CA ALA A 47 5.43 -6.38 -5.64
C ALA A 47 5.70 -6.19 -4.14
N ASN A 48 5.93 -4.93 -3.78
CA ASN A 48 6.04 -4.45 -2.40
C ASN A 48 4.95 -3.40 -2.17
N GLY A 49 3.99 -3.72 -1.32
CA GLY A 49 3.06 -2.73 -0.79
C GLY A 49 3.61 -2.09 0.47
N GLU A 50 3.49 -0.77 0.59
CA GLU A 50 3.85 0.00 1.79
C GLU A 50 2.67 0.90 2.16
N ILE A 51 2.34 0.98 3.44
CA ILE A 51 1.42 2.00 3.97
C ILE A 51 2.24 2.98 4.80
N ILE A 52 2.18 4.23 4.40
CA ILE A 52 2.87 5.36 5.00
C ILE A 52 1.85 6.19 5.74
N ASP A 53 2.13 6.52 6.98
CA ASP A 53 1.45 7.57 7.70
C ASP A 53 1.98 8.93 7.21
N LEU A 54 1.12 9.72 6.59
CA LEU A 54 1.44 11.04 6.05
C LEU A 54 1.63 12.10 7.14
N ILE A 55 1.14 11.87 8.37
CA ILE A 55 1.38 12.75 9.51
C ILE A 55 2.80 12.55 10.04
N THR A 56 3.22 11.29 10.19
CA THR A 56 4.52 10.97 10.80
C THR A 56 5.63 10.67 9.78
N GLY A 57 5.28 10.47 8.51
CA GLY A 57 6.18 10.01 7.46
C GLY A 57 6.66 8.57 7.63
N LYS A 58 6.10 7.82 8.57
CA LYS A 58 6.56 6.45 8.90
C LYS A 58 5.80 5.40 8.12
N ILE A 59 6.51 4.36 7.71
CA ILE A 59 5.89 3.16 7.14
C ILE A 59 5.30 2.34 8.29
N ILE A 60 3.99 2.29 8.40
CA ILE A 60 3.27 1.55 9.45
C ILE A 60 2.95 0.11 9.05
N TYR A 61 3.00 -0.19 7.75
CA TYR A 61 2.73 -1.52 7.23
C TYR A 61 3.49 -1.76 5.93
N ARG A 62 3.94 -2.99 5.72
CA ARG A 62 4.59 -3.41 4.48
C ARG A 62 4.13 -4.83 4.14
N CYS A 63 3.57 -5.03 2.95
CA CYS A 63 3.45 -6.35 2.34
C CYS A 63 4.56 -6.53 1.32
N ARG A 64 5.18 -7.71 1.34
CA ARG A 64 5.99 -8.19 0.24
C ARG A 64 5.48 -9.57 -0.07
N LYS A 65 5.11 -9.82 -1.33
CA LYS A 65 4.89 -11.19 -1.79
C LYS A 65 6.25 -11.89 -1.74
N GLN A 66 6.49 -12.65 -0.68
CA GLN A 66 7.69 -13.44 -0.52
C GLN A 66 7.62 -14.50 -1.63
N THR A 67 8.55 -14.44 -2.59
CA THR A 67 8.74 -15.53 -3.55
C THR A 67 8.98 -16.78 -2.72
N ILE A 68 8.04 -17.73 -2.79
CA ILE A 68 8.20 -19.06 -2.21
C ILE A 68 9.34 -19.70 -2.97
N VAL A 69 10.56 -19.53 -2.49
CA VAL A 69 11.68 -20.42 -2.77
C VAL A 69 12.37 -20.62 -1.44
N ASP A 70 11.92 -21.66 -0.74
CA ASP A 70 12.84 -22.54 -0.03
C ASP A 70 12.17 -23.91 0.10
N LYS A 71 12.27 -24.72 -0.97
CA LYS A 71 12.60 -26.14 -0.89
C LYS A 71 13.03 -26.69 -2.24
#